data_AF-A0A535R6S1-F1
#
_entry.id   AF-A0A535R6S1-F1
#
_cell.length_a   1.000
_cell.length_b   1.000
_cell.length_c   1.000
_cell.angle_alpha   90.00
_cell.angle_beta   90.00
_cell.angle_gamma   90.00
#
_symmetry.space_group_name_H-M   'P 1'
#
loop_
_entity.id
_entity.type
_entity.pdbx_description
1 polymer ?
#
loop_
_entity_poly.entity_id
_entity_poly.type
_entity_poly.pdbx_seq_one_letter_code
_entity_poly.pdbx_strand_id
1 'polypeptide(L)'
;MATICVIGTGYVGLVTGTCFADLGNRVTCVDIIPEKIERLRQGVLPIYEPGLEEMVERNVHAGRLHFTTSYSEGLDNCDFIFIAVNTPTGTSQGSADMRYVEAAAKSIAGELDRPAIIINKSTVPVGSGDVVSRIIRKNLSRPDVHFAVVSNPEFLREGSAVADFQMPDRVVLGSSDEEAARKVATIYLPLRAPIMITDMYTAEMIKYASNAFLATKISFINEIAQICERLGADVKEVAAGMGYDKRIGRAFLDAGLGYGGSCFEADETVFTLNSPNVAAERFDSLFTKSGKPFLGDVVELVQPFDQRVLAFDLEAGQPILADVKALTRRPYKGTMVKINTSMGRNLRVTADHPVILHKHQQFTILPAAAVVPGDHLMALCALPTVEQTTSLNLIDLLRDTDRAADVYVKPIDNTFSEQYEQFAAAIPQDMLRYPYDIKYHNRMSLRLFRYLSELRLLDVPAEKLQLYTAKGAATMINAVIPVDADLLRLCGYYLAEGYIAQDPGRAGSVRERVGFCFHEQEAEYIADVQRILRRWGFKFIERRSTNALVVHVQKTKPCLAWSLMCHLSCAWN
;
A
#
# COMPACT_ATOMS: atom_id res chain seq x y z
N MET A 1 6.08 -37.09 -20.62
CA MET A 1 5.06 -36.94 -19.57
C MET A 1 5.68 -37.46 -18.30
N ALA A 2 5.92 -36.59 -17.32
CA ALA A 2 6.49 -36.95 -16.02
C ALA A 2 5.39 -37.09 -14.95
N THR A 3 5.68 -37.83 -13.88
CA THR A 3 4.84 -37.85 -12.68
C THR A 3 5.47 -36.97 -11.60
N ILE A 4 4.71 -35.98 -11.14
CA ILE A 4 5.18 -34.92 -10.26
C ILE A 4 4.34 -34.88 -8.99
N CYS A 5 4.97 -34.89 -7.83
CA CYS A 5 4.34 -34.61 -6.55
C CYS A 5 4.70 -33.18 -6.13
N VAL A 6 3.72 -32.39 -5.71
CA VAL A 6 3.98 -31.05 -5.14
C VAL A 6 3.45 -30.98 -3.72
N ILE A 7 4.35 -30.82 -2.75
CA ILE A 7 4.04 -30.76 -1.33
C ILE A 7 3.88 -29.30 -0.91
N GLY A 8 2.69 -28.99 -0.40
CA GLY A 8 2.23 -27.65 -0.08
C GLY A 8 1.32 -27.11 -1.18
N THR A 9 0.11 -26.70 -0.79
CA THR A 9 -0.87 -26.04 -1.68
C THR A 9 -1.00 -24.55 -1.38
N GLY A 10 0.09 -23.93 -0.91
CA GLY A 10 0.19 -22.46 -0.84
C GLY A 10 0.28 -21.86 -2.24
N TYR A 11 0.46 -20.55 -2.30
CA TYR A 11 0.61 -19.81 -3.56
C TYR A 11 1.64 -20.44 -4.51
N VAL A 12 2.87 -20.68 -4.03
CA VAL A 12 3.95 -21.27 -4.85
C VAL A 12 3.61 -22.69 -5.32
N GLY A 13 3.16 -23.54 -4.39
CA GLY A 13 2.93 -24.96 -4.66
C GLY A 13 1.72 -25.21 -5.55
N LEU A 14 0.58 -24.55 -5.29
CA LEU A 14 -0.63 -24.72 -6.09
C LEU A 14 -0.42 -24.22 -7.53
N VAL A 15 0.20 -23.05 -7.71
CA VAL A 15 0.53 -22.53 -9.04
C VAL A 15 1.51 -23.46 -9.76
N THR A 16 2.60 -23.85 -9.11
CA THR A 16 3.60 -24.76 -9.69
C THR A 16 2.96 -26.08 -10.14
N GLY A 17 2.18 -26.72 -9.27
CA GLY A 17 1.53 -27.99 -9.59
C GLY A 17 0.52 -27.87 -10.73
N THR A 18 -0.30 -26.82 -10.69
CA THR A 18 -1.31 -26.57 -11.73
C THR A 18 -0.66 -26.30 -13.09
N CYS A 19 0.36 -25.44 -13.14
CA CYS A 19 1.05 -25.14 -14.40
C CYS A 19 1.82 -26.35 -14.95
N PHE A 20 2.42 -27.19 -14.11
CA PHE A 20 3.02 -28.43 -14.61
C PHE A 20 2.01 -29.43 -15.16
N ALA A 21 0.82 -29.53 -14.55
CA ALA A 21 -0.28 -30.34 -15.08
C ALA A 21 -0.73 -29.80 -16.45
N ASP A 22 -0.73 -28.48 -16.58
CA ASP A 22 -1.07 -27.78 -17.82
C ASP A 22 -0.06 -27.99 -18.95
N LEU A 23 1.22 -28.16 -18.61
CA LEU A 23 2.27 -28.60 -19.54
C LEU A 23 2.15 -30.08 -19.94
N GLY A 24 1.11 -30.78 -19.48
CA GLY A 24 0.81 -32.17 -19.86
C GLY A 24 1.38 -33.24 -18.92
N ASN A 25 1.86 -32.87 -17.74
CA ASN A 25 2.36 -33.83 -16.75
C ASN A 25 1.22 -34.38 -15.87
N ARG A 26 1.46 -35.52 -15.22
CA ARG A 26 0.59 -36.02 -14.15
C ARG A 26 1.07 -35.45 -12.83
N VAL A 27 0.24 -34.67 -12.16
CA VAL A 27 0.58 -33.95 -10.93
C VAL A 27 -0.35 -34.34 -9.80
N THR A 28 0.23 -34.64 -8.65
CA THR A 28 -0.50 -34.79 -7.38
C THR A 28 -0.01 -33.75 -6.38
N CYS A 29 -0.90 -32.87 -5.95
CA CYS A 29 -0.63 -31.89 -4.91
C CYS A 29 -1.00 -32.46 -3.53
N VAL A 30 -0.06 -32.40 -2.60
CA VAL A 30 -0.20 -32.90 -1.22
C VAL A 30 -0.23 -31.74 -0.24
N ASP A 31 -1.20 -31.70 0.67
CA ASP A 31 -1.22 -30.77 1.80
C ASP A 31 -1.70 -31.48 3.06
N ILE A 32 -1.13 -31.13 4.22
CA ILE A 32 -1.48 -31.76 5.50
C ILE A 32 -2.84 -31.28 6.04
N ILE A 33 -3.39 -30.19 5.49
CA ILE A 33 -4.65 -29.57 5.94
C ILE A 33 -5.83 -30.20 5.18
N PRO A 34 -6.63 -31.09 5.80
CA PRO A 34 -7.66 -31.84 5.08
C PRO A 34 -8.76 -30.94 4.50
N GLU A 35 -9.16 -29.91 5.25
CA GLU A 35 -10.16 -28.93 4.82
C GLU A 35 -9.76 -28.21 3.54
N LYS A 36 -8.46 -27.92 3.37
CA LYS A 36 -7.92 -27.24 2.20
C LYS A 36 -7.96 -28.14 0.97
N ILE A 37 -7.61 -29.41 1.14
CA ILE A 37 -7.67 -30.42 0.08
C ILE A 37 -9.13 -30.70 -0.32
N GLU A 38 -10.05 -30.78 0.64
CA GLU A 38 -11.47 -30.99 0.33
C GLU A 38 -12.05 -29.82 -0.48
N ARG A 39 -11.73 -28.57 -0.11
CA ARG A 39 -12.09 -27.40 -0.89
C ARG A 39 -11.51 -27.43 -2.31
N LEU A 40 -10.23 -27.79 -2.46
CA LEU A 40 -9.57 -27.89 -3.77
C LEU A 40 -10.22 -28.97 -4.65
N ARG A 41 -10.62 -30.11 -4.08
CA ARG A 41 -11.37 -31.17 -4.80
C ARG A 41 -12.74 -30.71 -5.29
N GLN A 42 -13.34 -29.75 -4.60
CA GLN A 42 -14.60 -29.11 -4.97
C GLN A 42 -14.41 -27.91 -5.92
N GLY A 43 -13.19 -27.65 -6.40
CA GLY A 43 -12.87 -26.51 -7.26
C GLY A 43 -12.76 -25.17 -6.52
N VAL A 44 -12.84 -25.16 -5.18
CA VAL A 44 -12.76 -23.95 -4.36
C VAL A 44 -11.31 -23.67 -3.98
N LEU A 45 -10.68 -22.70 -4.64
CA LEU A 45 -9.28 -22.36 -4.39
C LEU A 45 -9.10 -21.64 -3.03
N PRO A 46 -7.98 -21.91 -2.31
CA PRO A 46 -7.65 -21.22 -1.06
C PRO A 46 -7.04 -19.82 -1.28
N ILE A 47 -6.68 -19.51 -2.52
CA ILE A 47 -6.02 -18.28 -2.96
C ILE A 47 -6.72 -17.73 -4.21
N TYR A 48 -6.66 -16.42 -4.38
CA TYR A 48 -6.99 -15.71 -5.61
C TYR A 48 -5.72 -15.45 -6.41
N GLU A 49 -5.69 -15.97 -7.64
CA GLU A 49 -4.62 -15.74 -8.62
C GLU A 49 -5.27 -15.71 -10.02
N PRO A 50 -5.10 -14.63 -10.80
CA PRO A 50 -5.74 -14.52 -12.11
C PRO A 50 -5.47 -15.72 -13.03
N GLY A 51 -6.54 -16.34 -13.53
CA GLY A 51 -6.47 -17.50 -14.44
C GLY A 51 -6.15 -18.85 -13.78
N LEU A 52 -5.87 -18.90 -12.47
CA LEU A 52 -5.52 -20.15 -11.79
C LEU A 52 -6.73 -21.09 -11.64
N GLU A 53 -7.92 -20.55 -11.33
CA GLU A 53 -9.15 -21.34 -11.12
C GLU A 53 -9.53 -22.15 -12.37
N GLU A 54 -9.61 -21.48 -13.53
CA GLU A 54 -9.87 -22.13 -14.83
C GLU A 54 -8.82 -23.19 -15.18
N MET A 55 -7.55 -22.95 -14.81
CA MET A 55 -6.46 -23.87 -15.06
C MET A 55 -6.50 -25.09 -14.15
N VAL A 56 -6.91 -24.92 -12.88
CA VAL A 56 -7.16 -26.05 -11.96
C VAL A 56 -8.32 -26.88 -12.50
N GLU A 57 -9.45 -26.26 -12.81
CA GLU A 57 -10.66 -26.95 -13.28
C GLU A 57 -10.37 -27.81 -14.52
N ARG A 58 -9.73 -27.24 -15.55
CA ARG A 58 -9.42 -27.99 -16.79
C ARG A 58 -8.46 -29.16 -16.56
N ASN A 59 -7.49 -29.01 -15.67
CA ASN A 59 -6.49 -30.06 -15.42
C ASN A 59 -6.99 -31.15 -14.47
N VAL A 60 -7.91 -30.83 -13.55
CA VAL A 60 -8.66 -31.82 -12.78
C VAL A 60 -9.58 -32.60 -13.71
N HIS A 61 -10.35 -31.92 -14.57
CA HIS A 61 -11.25 -32.57 -15.53
C HIS A 61 -10.49 -33.49 -16.51
N ALA A 62 -9.29 -33.08 -16.94
CA ALA A 62 -8.44 -33.90 -17.79
C ALA A 62 -7.70 -35.04 -17.06
N GLY A 63 -7.91 -35.22 -15.75
CA GLY A 63 -7.24 -36.25 -14.95
C GLY A 63 -5.72 -36.07 -14.84
N ARG A 64 -5.22 -34.84 -15.01
CA ARG A 64 -3.80 -34.52 -14.90
C ARG A 64 -3.43 -33.93 -13.54
N LEU A 65 -4.36 -33.30 -12.84
CA LEU A 65 -4.14 -32.69 -11.52
C LEU A 65 -5.01 -33.36 -10.45
N HIS A 66 -4.38 -33.81 -9.37
CA HIS A 66 -5.05 -34.45 -8.23
C HIS A 66 -4.64 -33.79 -6.92
N PHE A 67 -5.52 -33.87 -5.91
CA PHE A 67 -5.27 -33.34 -4.57
C PHE A 67 -5.45 -34.42 -3.52
N THR A 68 -4.50 -34.55 -2.59
CA THR A 68 -4.57 -35.51 -1.49
C THR A 68 -3.90 -35.00 -0.22
N THR A 69 -4.23 -35.62 0.91
CA THR A 69 -3.52 -35.45 2.19
C THR A 69 -2.48 -36.55 2.43
N SER A 70 -2.50 -37.62 1.61
CA SER A 70 -1.64 -38.79 1.77
C SER A 70 -0.32 -38.61 1.00
N TYR A 71 0.80 -38.67 1.72
CA TYR A 71 2.13 -38.72 1.09
C TYR A 71 2.29 -40.00 0.26
N SER A 72 1.76 -41.13 0.73
CA SER A 72 1.84 -42.41 0.02
C SER A 72 1.16 -42.32 -1.35
N GLU A 73 -0.04 -41.71 -1.42
CA GLU A 73 -0.74 -41.48 -2.69
C GLU A 73 -0.02 -40.45 -3.57
N GLY A 74 0.50 -39.36 -2.98
CA GLY A 74 1.20 -38.31 -3.71
C GLY A 74 2.51 -38.78 -4.33
N LEU A 75 3.21 -39.68 -3.66
CA LEU A 75 4.51 -40.20 -4.07
C LEU A 75 4.40 -41.48 -4.92
N ASP A 76 3.19 -41.98 -5.18
CA ASP A 76 3.00 -43.15 -6.04
C ASP A 76 3.48 -42.88 -7.48
N ASN A 77 4.32 -43.78 -7.98
CA ASN A 77 5.06 -43.68 -9.25
C ASN A 77 5.64 -42.29 -9.58
N CYS A 78 6.06 -41.52 -8.56
CA CYS A 78 6.53 -40.15 -8.71
C CYS A 78 8.03 -40.05 -9.01
N ASP A 79 8.40 -39.30 -10.05
CA ASP A 79 9.79 -39.05 -10.44
C ASP A 79 10.37 -37.78 -9.77
N PHE A 80 9.54 -36.74 -9.66
CA PHE A 80 9.92 -35.40 -9.20
C PHE A 80 9.05 -34.95 -8.03
N ILE A 81 9.66 -34.66 -6.90
CA ILE A 81 8.97 -34.32 -5.65
C ILE A 81 9.32 -32.88 -5.26
N PHE A 82 8.42 -31.94 -5.50
CA PHE A 82 8.61 -30.53 -5.11
C PHE A 82 8.22 -30.32 -3.65
N ILE A 83 9.13 -29.72 -2.88
CA ILE A 83 8.84 -29.15 -1.56
C ILE A 83 8.56 -27.65 -1.76
N ALA A 84 7.30 -27.26 -1.63
CA ALA A 84 6.80 -25.90 -1.82
C ALA A 84 5.95 -25.43 -0.61
N VAL A 85 6.35 -25.87 0.59
CA VAL A 85 5.74 -25.46 1.86
C VAL A 85 6.23 -24.09 2.29
N ASN A 86 5.46 -23.42 3.14
CA ASN A 86 5.84 -22.11 3.67
C ASN A 86 7.06 -22.22 4.59
N THR A 87 7.92 -21.20 4.53
CA THR A 87 9.07 -20.97 5.41
C THR A 87 8.88 -19.61 6.11
N PRO A 88 7.92 -19.51 7.05
CA PRO A 88 7.69 -18.25 7.76
C PRO A 88 8.92 -17.86 8.58
N THR A 89 8.98 -16.63 9.07
CA THR A 89 10.06 -16.20 9.97
C THR A 89 10.02 -16.99 11.29
N GLY A 90 11.16 -17.55 11.68
CA GLY A 90 11.32 -18.35 12.90
C GLY A 90 11.32 -17.49 14.18
N THR A 91 11.06 -18.16 15.32
CA THR A 91 10.97 -17.51 16.64
C THR A 91 12.33 -17.09 17.23
N SER A 92 13.44 -17.54 16.65
CA SER A 92 14.81 -17.18 17.05
C SER A 92 15.51 -16.37 15.95
N GLN A 93 15.77 -15.09 16.24
CA GLN A 93 16.67 -14.21 15.48
C GLN A 93 16.44 -14.13 13.96
N GLY A 94 15.19 -14.23 13.46
CA GLY A 94 14.88 -13.90 12.06
C GLY A 94 15.35 -14.93 11.03
N SER A 95 15.84 -16.09 11.49
CA SER A 95 16.09 -17.24 10.62
C SER A 95 14.79 -17.76 10.01
N ALA A 96 14.84 -18.27 8.78
CA ALA A 96 13.68 -18.94 8.18
C ALA A 96 13.29 -20.17 9.01
N ASP A 97 12.00 -20.32 9.29
CA ASP A 97 11.46 -21.48 9.98
C ASP A 97 11.44 -22.70 9.06
N MET A 98 12.42 -23.57 9.25
CA MET A 98 12.59 -24.78 8.45
C MET A 98 11.69 -25.93 8.88
N ARG A 99 10.92 -25.81 9.97
CA ARG A 99 10.13 -26.94 10.54
C ARG A 99 9.22 -27.61 9.52
N TYR A 100 8.57 -26.85 8.64
CA TYR A 100 7.68 -27.39 7.62
C TYR A 100 8.45 -28.14 6.51
N VAL A 101 9.60 -27.60 6.10
CA VAL A 101 10.48 -28.24 5.11
C VAL A 101 11.07 -29.53 5.67
N GLU A 102 11.53 -29.50 6.93
CA GLU A 102 12.07 -30.67 7.63
C GLU A 102 11.00 -31.76 7.83
N ALA A 103 9.79 -31.37 8.21
CA ALA A 103 8.66 -32.29 8.34
C ALA A 103 8.30 -32.94 7.00
N ALA A 104 8.21 -32.16 5.92
CA ALA A 104 7.98 -32.68 4.57
C ALA A 104 9.09 -33.65 4.15
N ALA A 105 10.37 -33.30 4.36
CA ALA A 105 11.50 -34.16 4.07
C ALA A 105 11.44 -35.49 4.83
N LYS A 106 11.03 -35.47 6.11
CA LYS A 106 10.85 -36.68 6.92
C LYS A 106 9.70 -37.55 6.41
N SER A 107 8.56 -36.95 6.04
CA SER A 107 7.42 -37.67 5.48
C SER A 107 7.76 -38.29 4.12
N ILE A 108 8.49 -37.58 3.25
CA ILE A 108 9.01 -38.14 1.99
C ILE A 108 9.87 -39.37 2.28
N ALA A 109 10.82 -39.27 3.21
CA ALA A 109 11.75 -40.36 3.50
C ALA A 109 11.09 -41.65 3.99
N GLY A 110 9.97 -41.53 4.73
CA GLY A 110 9.20 -42.68 5.22
C GLY A 110 8.43 -43.41 4.13
N GLU A 111 8.05 -42.72 3.07
CA GLU A 111 7.29 -43.29 1.93
C GLU A 111 8.19 -43.54 0.70
N LEU A 112 9.44 -43.06 0.71
CA LEU A 112 10.32 -43.17 -0.44
C LEU A 112 10.78 -44.61 -0.66
N ASP A 113 10.49 -45.07 -1.86
CA ASP A 113 10.31 -46.48 -2.16
C ASP A 113 11.09 -46.90 -3.43
N ARG A 114 11.47 -45.89 -4.22
CA ARG A 114 12.16 -45.98 -5.50
C ARG A 114 12.98 -44.70 -5.73
N PRO A 115 13.87 -44.68 -6.73
CA PRO A 115 14.65 -43.49 -7.00
C PRO A 115 13.80 -42.28 -7.39
N ALA A 116 14.07 -41.13 -6.77
CA ALA A 116 13.35 -39.89 -7.05
C ALA A 116 14.28 -38.66 -6.92
N ILE A 117 13.86 -37.55 -7.54
CA ILE A 117 14.51 -36.26 -7.39
C ILE A 117 13.63 -35.37 -6.51
N ILE A 118 14.17 -34.92 -5.38
CA ILE A 118 13.51 -33.98 -4.47
C ILE A 118 13.93 -32.56 -4.86
N ILE A 119 12.96 -31.69 -5.10
CA ILE A 119 13.16 -30.32 -5.57
C ILE A 119 12.73 -29.35 -4.48
N ASN A 120 13.69 -28.64 -3.90
CA ASN A 120 13.42 -27.57 -2.93
C ASN A 120 13.01 -26.31 -3.69
N LYS A 121 11.74 -25.94 -3.59
CA LYS A 121 11.18 -24.73 -4.21
C LYS A 121 10.80 -23.66 -3.19
N SER A 122 10.56 -24.06 -1.94
CA SER A 122 10.44 -23.14 -0.80
C SER A 122 11.65 -22.19 -0.72
N THR A 123 11.41 -20.94 -0.36
CA THR A 123 12.50 -19.98 -0.09
C THR A 123 13.20 -20.39 1.20
N VAL A 124 14.38 -20.97 1.08
CA VAL A 124 15.12 -21.56 2.18
C VAL A 124 16.54 -20.97 2.25
N PRO A 125 17.14 -20.79 3.45
CA PRO A 125 18.49 -20.28 3.59
C PRO A 125 19.53 -21.12 2.85
N VAL A 126 20.66 -20.52 2.51
CA VAL A 126 21.78 -21.23 1.89
C VAL A 126 22.24 -22.39 2.79
N GLY A 127 22.38 -23.58 2.21
CA GLY A 127 22.69 -24.84 2.88
C GLY A 127 21.47 -25.68 3.26
N SER A 128 20.25 -25.25 2.91
CA SER A 128 19.03 -25.99 3.26
C SER A 128 18.88 -27.29 2.48
N GLY A 129 19.38 -27.35 1.24
CA GLY A 129 19.41 -28.63 0.52
C GLY A 129 20.28 -29.71 1.18
N ASP A 130 21.32 -29.35 1.93
CA ASP A 130 22.08 -30.30 2.75
C ASP A 130 21.27 -30.82 3.94
N VAL A 131 20.49 -29.93 4.57
CA VAL A 131 19.59 -30.30 5.68
C VAL A 131 18.54 -31.29 5.20
N VAL A 132 17.88 -31.00 4.07
CA VAL A 132 16.92 -31.93 3.44
C VAL A 132 17.60 -33.25 3.09
N SER A 133 18.77 -33.23 2.46
CA SER A 133 19.55 -34.43 2.13
C SER A 133 19.86 -35.28 3.35
N ARG A 134 20.25 -34.64 4.46
CA ARG A 134 20.57 -35.32 5.73
C ARG A 134 19.34 -35.94 6.38
N ILE A 135 18.22 -35.21 6.39
CA ILE A 135 16.96 -35.70 6.95
C ILE A 135 16.45 -36.90 6.17
N ILE A 136 16.47 -36.83 4.83
CA ILE A 136 16.03 -37.94 4.00
C ILE A 136 16.93 -39.17 4.22
N ARG A 137 18.26 -39.02 4.11
CA ARG A 137 19.22 -40.12 4.38
C ARG A 137 18.99 -40.78 5.74
N LYS A 138 18.74 -39.99 6.78
CA LYS A 138 18.56 -40.50 8.15
C LYS A 138 17.24 -41.26 8.36
N ASN A 139 16.18 -40.90 7.62
CA ASN A 139 14.83 -41.43 7.84
C ASN A 139 14.36 -42.39 6.73
N LEU A 140 15.20 -42.66 5.73
CA LEU A 140 14.92 -43.65 4.69
C LEU A 140 14.65 -45.02 5.30
N SER A 141 13.46 -45.56 5.03
CA SER A 141 13.13 -46.94 5.42
C SER A 141 13.86 -47.98 4.57
N ARG A 142 14.27 -47.61 3.35
CA ARG A 142 15.05 -48.43 2.43
C ARG A 142 16.38 -47.73 2.07
N PRO A 143 17.50 -48.08 2.73
CA PRO A 143 18.79 -47.40 2.56
C PRO A 143 19.40 -47.53 1.15
N ASP A 144 18.95 -48.49 0.36
CA ASP A 144 19.35 -48.76 -1.02
C ASP A 144 18.66 -47.85 -2.04
N VAL A 145 17.59 -47.14 -1.65
CA VAL A 145 16.89 -46.20 -2.53
C VAL A 145 17.75 -44.96 -2.74
N HIS A 146 18.13 -44.74 -4.01
CA HIS A 146 18.88 -43.55 -4.42
C HIS A 146 17.98 -42.32 -4.53
N PHE A 147 18.48 -41.15 -4.15
CA PHE A 147 17.78 -39.89 -4.38
C PHE A 147 18.77 -38.75 -4.62
N ALA A 148 18.29 -37.69 -5.26
CA ALA A 148 19.02 -36.44 -5.43
C ALA A 148 18.19 -35.26 -4.93
N VAL A 149 18.86 -34.20 -4.49
CA VAL A 149 18.22 -32.94 -4.07
C VAL A 149 18.62 -31.84 -5.04
N VAL A 150 17.63 -31.11 -5.55
CA VAL A 150 17.81 -29.97 -6.46
C VAL A 150 17.17 -28.74 -5.83
N SER A 151 17.93 -27.66 -5.68
CA SER A 151 17.38 -26.34 -5.38
C SER A 151 16.80 -25.75 -6.67
N ASN A 152 15.52 -25.39 -6.64
CA ASN A 152 14.85 -24.70 -7.75
C ASN A 152 14.05 -23.53 -7.18
N PRO A 153 14.71 -22.40 -6.87
CA PRO A 153 14.04 -21.26 -6.29
C PRO A 153 12.95 -20.72 -7.22
N GLU A 154 11.89 -20.18 -6.61
CA GLU A 154 10.79 -19.53 -7.32
C GLU A 154 11.07 -18.02 -7.49
N PHE A 155 10.49 -17.39 -8.52
CA PHE A 155 10.55 -15.94 -8.75
C PHE A 155 9.17 -15.38 -9.11
N LEU A 156 8.12 -15.99 -8.56
CA LEU A 156 6.74 -15.70 -8.87
C LEU A 156 6.27 -14.50 -8.03
N ARG A 157 5.48 -13.60 -8.61
CA ARG A 157 4.89 -12.46 -7.90
C ARG A 157 3.39 -12.67 -7.69
N GLU A 158 2.93 -12.55 -6.45
CA GLU A 158 1.51 -12.73 -6.14
C GLU A 158 0.63 -11.79 -6.98
N GLY A 159 -0.41 -12.35 -7.62
CA GLY A 159 -1.26 -11.64 -8.58
C GLY A 159 -0.81 -11.77 -10.04
N SER A 160 0.38 -12.30 -10.31
CA SER A 160 0.87 -12.63 -11.65
C SER A 160 1.64 -13.96 -11.71
N ALA A 161 1.44 -14.86 -10.76
CA ALA A 161 2.14 -16.13 -10.59
C ALA A 161 2.07 -17.02 -11.83
N VAL A 162 0.87 -17.13 -12.40
CA VAL A 162 0.62 -18.00 -13.55
C VAL A 162 1.41 -17.49 -14.73
N ALA A 163 1.38 -16.17 -14.98
CA ALA A 163 2.15 -15.54 -16.04
C ALA A 163 3.66 -15.69 -15.81
N ASP A 164 4.12 -15.44 -14.58
CA ASP A 164 5.54 -15.55 -14.20
C ASP A 164 6.06 -17.00 -14.34
N PHE A 165 5.20 -18.01 -14.09
CA PHE A 165 5.57 -19.41 -14.32
C PHE A 165 5.57 -19.77 -15.80
N GLN A 166 4.58 -19.31 -16.58
CA GLN A 166 4.45 -19.65 -18.00
C GLN A 166 5.47 -18.93 -18.89
N MET A 167 5.91 -17.74 -18.48
CA MET A 167 6.89 -16.93 -19.19
C MET A 167 7.98 -16.44 -18.23
N PRO A 168 8.77 -17.36 -17.64
CA PRO A 168 9.79 -16.96 -16.69
C PRO A 168 10.98 -16.32 -17.42
N ASP A 169 11.55 -15.27 -16.84
CA ASP A 169 12.79 -14.67 -17.34
C ASP A 169 13.95 -15.70 -17.37
N ARG A 170 13.94 -16.62 -16.39
CA ARG A 170 14.88 -17.73 -16.25
C ARG A 170 14.36 -18.79 -15.28
N VAL A 171 14.86 -20.02 -15.43
CA VAL A 171 14.74 -21.09 -14.43
C VAL A 171 16.12 -21.38 -13.85
N VAL A 172 16.26 -21.39 -12.53
CA VAL A 172 17.52 -21.70 -11.84
C VAL A 172 17.42 -23.07 -11.19
N LEU A 173 18.44 -23.91 -11.41
CA LEU A 173 18.53 -25.28 -10.90
C LEU A 173 19.91 -25.50 -10.28
N GLY A 174 19.95 -25.76 -8.98
CA GLY A 174 21.18 -25.98 -8.21
C GLY A 174 21.26 -27.39 -7.65
N SER A 175 22.32 -28.15 -7.92
CA SER A 175 22.51 -29.46 -7.28
C SER A 175 23.99 -29.85 -7.21
N SER A 176 24.32 -30.75 -6.28
CA SER A 176 25.57 -31.50 -6.31
C SER A 176 25.54 -32.68 -7.30
N ASP A 177 24.35 -33.06 -7.77
CA ASP A 177 24.13 -34.03 -8.85
C ASP A 177 23.65 -33.27 -10.11
N GLU A 178 24.59 -32.98 -11.01
CA GLU A 178 24.29 -32.24 -12.25
C GLU A 178 23.28 -33.00 -13.15
N GLU A 179 23.32 -34.33 -13.16
CA GLU A 179 22.39 -35.14 -13.95
C GLU A 179 20.96 -35.06 -13.39
N ALA A 180 20.80 -35.00 -12.06
CA ALA A 180 19.51 -34.71 -11.45
C ALA A 180 18.99 -33.32 -11.84
N ALA A 181 19.85 -32.29 -11.82
CA ALA A 181 19.47 -30.95 -12.25
C ALA A 181 19.07 -30.91 -13.74
N ARG A 182 19.80 -31.62 -14.62
CA ARG A 182 19.45 -31.77 -16.04
C ARG A 182 18.13 -32.48 -16.25
N LYS A 183 17.83 -33.52 -15.47
CA LYS A 183 16.51 -34.19 -15.49
C LYS A 183 15.39 -33.23 -15.10
N VAL A 184 15.58 -32.41 -14.06
CA VAL A 184 14.61 -31.36 -13.69
C VAL A 184 14.48 -30.31 -14.79
N ALA A 185 15.56 -29.98 -15.51
CA ALA A 185 15.47 -29.06 -16.65
C ALA A 185 14.50 -29.57 -17.73
N THR A 186 14.39 -30.89 -17.94
CA THR A 186 13.52 -31.47 -18.97
C THR A 186 12.04 -31.12 -18.81
N ILE A 187 11.55 -31.04 -17.56
CA ILE A 187 10.14 -30.69 -17.29
C ILE A 187 9.86 -29.19 -17.49
N TYR A 188 10.90 -28.36 -17.62
CA TYR A 188 10.80 -26.92 -17.90
C TYR A 188 11.01 -26.57 -19.39
N LEU A 189 11.56 -27.48 -20.21
CA LEU A 189 11.83 -27.23 -21.64
C LEU A 189 10.65 -26.67 -22.45
N PRO A 190 9.39 -27.09 -22.22
CA PRO A 190 8.24 -26.54 -22.96
C PRO A 190 8.08 -25.02 -22.83
N LEU A 191 8.58 -24.40 -21.76
CA LEU A 191 8.50 -22.96 -21.52
C LEU A 191 9.46 -22.14 -22.40
N ARG A 192 10.48 -22.79 -22.99
CA ARG A 192 11.52 -22.13 -23.83
C ARG A 192 12.23 -20.96 -23.15
N ALA A 193 12.24 -20.93 -21.83
CA ALA A 193 12.97 -19.95 -21.05
C ALA A 193 14.44 -20.35 -20.86
N PRO A 194 15.36 -19.39 -20.63
CA PRO A 194 16.72 -19.69 -20.22
C PRO A 194 16.75 -20.57 -18.96
N ILE A 195 17.54 -21.65 -18.99
CA ILE A 195 17.74 -22.54 -17.84
C ILE A 195 19.20 -22.43 -17.39
N MET A 196 19.41 -22.05 -16.13
CA MET A 196 20.71 -21.98 -15.47
C MET A 196 20.88 -23.18 -14.55
N ILE A 197 21.83 -24.06 -14.87
CA ILE A 197 22.25 -25.16 -14.01
C ILE A 197 23.54 -24.74 -13.30
N THR A 198 23.57 -24.89 -11.97
CA THR A 198 24.68 -24.48 -11.10
C THR A 198 24.76 -25.40 -9.87
N ASP A 199 25.67 -25.12 -8.93
CA ASP A 199 25.67 -25.79 -7.63
C ASP A 199 24.52 -25.31 -6.73
N MET A 200 24.24 -26.10 -5.69
CA MET A 200 23.11 -25.90 -4.78
C MET A 200 23.17 -24.56 -4.04
N TYR A 201 24.33 -24.21 -3.47
CA TYR A 201 24.49 -22.99 -2.67
C TYR A 201 24.35 -21.74 -3.54
N THR A 202 24.90 -21.77 -4.76
CA THR A 202 24.74 -20.67 -5.71
C THR A 202 23.28 -20.47 -6.10
N ALA A 203 22.53 -21.54 -6.38
CA ALA A 203 21.10 -21.41 -6.70
C ALA A 203 20.28 -20.82 -5.54
N GLU A 204 20.53 -21.28 -4.31
CA GLU A 204 19.89 -20.72 -3.10
C GLU A 204 20.24 -19.24 -2.92
N MET A 205 21.52 -18.86 -3.11
CA MET A 205 21.98 -17.47 -3.00
C MET A 205 21.37 -16.55 -4.05
N ILE A 206 21.20 -17.02 -5.30
CA ILE A 206 20.60 -16.23 -6.38
C ILE A 206 19.21 -15.71 -5.99
N LYS A 207 18.41 -16.50 -5.26
CA LYS A 207 17.09 -16.07 -4.79
C LYS A 207 17.18 -14.90 -3.82
N TYR A 208 18.03 -15.01 -2.81
CA TYR A 208 18.23 -13.93 -1.83
C TYR A 208 18.81 -12.67 -2.47
N ALA A 209 19.85 -12.82 -3.28
CA ALA A 209 20.48 -11.69 -3.97
C ALA A 209 19.48 -10.97 -4.89
N SER A 210 18.64 -11.71 -5.61
CA SER A 210 17.60 -11.13 -6.48
C SER A 210 16.60 -10.30 -5.67
N ASN A 211 16.01 -10.88 -4.62
CA ASN A 211 15.02 -10.18 -3.79
C ASN A 211 15.62 -8.96 -3.06
N ALA A 212 16.85 -9.09 -2.54
CA ALA A 212 17.56 -8.00 -1.88
C ALA A 212 17.80 -6.83 -2.84
N PHE A 213 18.24 -7.10 -4.08
CA PHE A 213 18.49 -6.07 -5.07
C PHE A 213 17.21 -5.34 -5.50
N LEU A 214 16.09 -6.06 -5.66
CA LEU A 214 14.79 -5.45 -5.93
C LEU A 214 14.35 -4.49 -4.81
N ALA A 215 14.55 -4.88 -3.55
CA ALA A 215 14.28 -4.01 -2.41
C ALA A 215 15.21 -2.77 -2.41
N THR A 216 16.50 -2.95 -2.73
CA THR A 216 17.44 -1.83 -2.88
C THR A 216 16.99 -0.84 -3.94
N LYS A 217 16.50 -1.30 -5.12
CA LYS A 217 16.00 -0.39 -6.16
C LYS A 217 14.83 0.46 -5.68
N ILE A 218 13.88 -0.14 -4.96
CA ILE A 218 12.73 0.58 -4.39
C ILE A 218 13.18 1.59 -3.33
N SER A 219 14.04 1.18 -2.39
CA SER A 219 14.58 2.08 -1.36
C SER A 219 15.34 3.25 -1.99
N PHE A 220 16.19 2.96 -2.97
CA PHE A 220 16.96 3.97 -3.69
C PHE A 220 16.03 4.99 -4.37
N ILE A 221 15.02 4.54 -5.13
CA ILE A 221 14.16 5.49 -5.83
C ILE A 221 13.26 6.29 -4.89
N ASN A 222 12.89 5.74 -3.73
CA ASN A 222 12.18 6.49 -2.69
C ASN A 222 13.06 7.58 -2.06
N GLU A 223 14.35 7.33 -1.90
CA GLU A 223 15.29 8.35 -1.43
C GLU A 223 15.47 9.47 -2.46
N ILE A 224 15.60 9.11 -3.75
CA ILE A 224 15.59 10.08 -4.86
C ILE A 224 14.28 10.88 -4.88
N ALA A 225 13.13 10.26 -4.59
CA ALA A 225 11.85 10.96 -4.50
C ALA A 225 11.87 12.09 -3.47
N GLN A 226 12.40 11.83 -2.27
CA GLN A 226 12.51 12.84 -1.21
C GLN A 226 13.43 14.00 -1.62
N ILE A 227 14.49 13.71 -2.38
CA ILE A 227 15.37 14.75 -2.93
C ILE A 227 14.61 15.57 -3.99
N CYS A 228 13.88 14.89 -4.88
CA CYS A 228 13.09 15.53 -5.92
C CYS A 228 12.03 16.48 -5.33
N GLU A 229 11.33 16.08 -4.27
CA GLU A 229 10.35 16.92 -3.57
C GLU A 229 10.96 18.21 -3.02
N ARG A 230 12.17 18.14 -2.47
CA ARG A 230 12.88 19.32 -1.93
C ARG A 230 13.38 20.27 -3.02
N LEU A 231 13.70 19.74 -4.20
CA LEU A 231 14.25 20.51 -5.32
C LEU A 231 13.18 20.95 -6.34
N GLY A 232 11.94 20.44 -6.23
CA GLY A 232 10.88 20.67 -7.20
C GLY A 232 11.02 19.87 -8.50
N ALA A 233 11.75 18.74 -8.48
CA ALA A 233 11.86 17.82 -9.60
C ALA A 233 10.77 16.73 -9.57
N ASP A 234 10.44 16.13 -10.72
CA ASP A 234 9.50 15.00 -10.80
C ASP A 234 10.25 13.65 -10.78
N VAL A 235 10.07 12.89 -9.71
CA VAL A 235 10.70 11.56 -9.56
C VAL A 235 10.28 10.57 -10.64
N LYS A 236 9.08 10.69 -11.22
CA LYS A 236 8.63 9.81 -12.30
C LYS A 236 9.42 10.05 -13.59
N GLU A 237 9.69 11.31 -13.91
CA GLU A 237 10.55 11.67 -15.05
C GLU A 237 11.99 11.21 -14.82
N VAL A 238 12.51 11.39 -13.60
CA VAL A 238 13.85 10.90 -13.21
C VAL A 238 13.94 9.38 -13.34
N ALA A 239 13.00 8.64 -12.76
CA ALA A 239 12.93 7.18 -12.85
C ALA A 239 12.85 6.69 -14.31
N ALA A 240 12.03 7.34 -15.14
CA ALA A 240 11.93 7.02 -16.56
C ALA A 240 13.25 7.28 -17.30
N GLY A 241 13.88 8.43 -17.04
CA GLY A 241 15.19 8.81 -17.58
C GLY A 241 16.28 7.80 -17.25
N MET A 242 16.39 7.41 -15.97
CA MET A 242 17.31 6.37 -15.50
C MET A 242 17.01 5.01 -16.14
N GLY A 243 15.73 4.64 -16.23
CA GLY A 243 15.30 3.35 -16.76
C GLY A 243 15.61 3.15 -18.25
N TYR A 244 15.82 4.22 -19.03
CA TYR A 244 16.27 4.10 -20.42
C TYR A 244 17.69 3.54 -20.54
N ASP A 245 18.51 3.67 -19.49
CA ASP A 245 19.80 3.00 -19.43
C ASP A 245 19.61 1.49 -19.24
N LYS A 246 20.03 0.72 -20.25
CA LYS A 246 19.92 -0.74 -20.26
C LYS A 246 20.68 -1.42 -19.10
N ARG A 247 21.65 -0.74 -18.47
CA ARG A 247 22.38 -1.25 -17.31
C ARG A 247 21.56 -1.19 -16.02
N ILE A 248 20.57 -0.30 -15.96
CA ILE A 248 19.70 -0.09 -14.79
C ILE A 248 18.36 -0.81 -14.97
N GLY A 249 17.76 -0.62 -16.15
CA GLY A 249 16.44 -1.14 -16.48
C GLY A 249 15.30 -0.43 -15.74
N ARG A 250 14.11 -0.48 -16.36
CA ARG A 250 12.94 0.32 -15.98
C ARG A 250 12.18 -0.23 -14.77
N ALA A 251 12.20 -1.54 -14.58
CA ALA A 251 11.40 -2.22 -13.57
C ALA A 251 11.88 -1.89 -12.14
N PHE A 252 10.94 -1.86 -11.18
CA PHE A 252 11.21 -1.61 -9.75
C PHE A 252 11.82 -0.22 -9.47
N LEU A 253 11.45 0.79 -10.26
CA LEU A 253 11.81 2.20 -10.06
C LEU A 253 10.58 3.09 -9.80
N ASP A 254 9.50 2.51 -9.29
CA ASP A 254 8.30 3.26 -8.93
C ASP A 254 8.41 3.72 -7.48
N ALA A 255 8.63 5.01 -7.28
CA ALA A 255 8.64 5.61 -5.94
C ALA A 255 7.24 5.64 -5.32
N GLY A 256 7.16 5.49 -3.99
CA GLY A 256 5.90 5.47 -3.25
C GLY A 256 6.09 5.33 -1.75
N LEU A 257 5.09 4.75 -1.07
CA LEU A 257 5.05 4.59 0.39
C LEU A 257 6.07 3.58 0.95
N GLY A 258 6.87 2.95 0.10
CA GLY A 258 7.74 1.82 0.44
C GLY A 258 7.26 0.50 -0.15
N TYR A 259 7.90 -0.60 0.25
CA TYR A 259 7.53 -1.97 -0.13
C TYR A 259 6.91 -2.71 1.07
N GLY A 260 6.07 -3.71 0.78
CA GLY A 260 5.44 -4.58 1.79
C GLY A 260 5.16 -5.97 1.23
N GLY A 261 4.35 -6.77 1.94
CA GLY A 261 4.08 -8.18 1.61
C GLY A 261 4.68 -9.14 2.63
N SER A 262 4.43 -10.44 2.50
CA SER A 262 4.89 -11.49 3.42
C SER A 262 6.42 -11.68 3.45
N CYS A 263 7.18 -10.85 2.72
CA CYS A 263 8.62 -10.95 2.57
C CYS A 263 9.43 -9.85 3.27
N PHE A 264 8.84 -8.77 3.82
CA PHE A 264 9.63 -7.73 4.51
C PHE A 264 8.98 -7.09 5.77
N GLU A 265 9.42 -7.43 7.00
CA GLU A 265 8.94 -6.90 8.32
C GLU A 265 10.08 -6.46 9.30
N ALA A 266 9.79 -6.08 10.56
CA ALA A 266 10.81 -5.70 11.58
C ALA A 266 11.89 -6.78 11.86
N ASP A 267 11.62 -8.00 11.39
CA ASP A 267 12.49 -9.17 11.44
C ASP A 267 13.46 -9.20 10.24
N GLU A 268 13.46 -8.17 9.40
CA GLU A 268 14.27 -8.07 8.20
C GLU A 268 15.75 -8.00 8.45
N THR A 269 16.50 -8.58 7.52
CA THR A 269 17.94 -8.73 7.67
C THR A 269 18.69 -7.66 6.88
N VAL A 270 19.50 -6.87 7.57
CA VAL A 270 20.45 -5.90 7.02
C VAL A 270 21.86 -6.44 7.15
N PHE A 271 22.71 -6.16 6.16
CA PHE A 271 24.11 -6.52 6.22
C PHE A 271 24.89 -5.53 7.09
N THR A 272 25.35 -5.99 8.26
CA THR A 272 26.19 -5.24 9.18
C THR A 272 27.63 -5.79 9.16
N LEU A 273 28.59 -4.94 9.46
CA LEU A 273 29.99 -5.35 9.65
C LEU A 273 30.33 -5.33 11.14
N ASN A 274 30.19 -6.48 11.81
CA ASN A 274 30.52 -6.64 13.23
C ASN A 274 31.79 -7.48 13.38
N SER A 275 32.95 -6.91 13.04
CA SER A 275 34.29 -7.55 13.08
C SER A 275 34.46 -8.71 12.09
N PRO A 276 35.67 -8.90 11.51
CA PRO A 276 36.04 -8.76 10.09
C PRO A 276 35.12 -9.33 8.98
N ASN A 277 33.97 -9.91 9.30
CA ASN A 277 33.02 -10.53 8.38
C ASN A 277 31.74 -9.70 8.26
N VAL A 278 31.14 -9.71 7.07
CA VAL A 278 29.79 -9.20 6.83
C VAL A 278 28.78 -10.20 7.39
N ALA A 279 27.91 -9.74 8.29
CA ALA A 279 26.86 -10.54 8.89
C ALA A 279 25.50 -10.00 8.45
N ALA A 280 24.53 -10.90 8.27
CA ALA A 280 23.16 -10.54 8.04
C ALA A 280 22.47 -10.49 9.42
N GLU A 281 22.02 -9.31 9.86
CA GLU A 281 21.42 -9.08 11.19
C GLU A 281 20.03 -8.47 11.09
N ARG A 282 19.15 -8.75 12.06
CA ARG A 282 17.81 -8.16 12.07
C ARG A 282 17.86 -6.63 12.23
N PHE A 283 16.98 -5.92 11.55
CA PHE A 283 16.89 -4.47 11.60
C PHE A 283 16.56 -3.97 13.01
N ASP A 284 15.69 -4.67 13.74
CA ASP A 284 15.39 -4.37 15.15
C ASP A 284 16.60 -4.56 16.08
N SER A 285 17.50 -5.49 15.76
CA SER A 285 18.71 -5.74 16.54
C SER A 285 19.66 -4.55 16.54
N LEU A 286 19.62 -3.72 15.48
CA LEU A 286 20.38 -2.47 15.42
C LEU A 286 20.00 -1.51 16.56
N PHE A 287 18.73 -1.49 16.99
CA PHE A 287 18.26 -0.63 18.07
C PHE A 287 18.64 -1.16 19.46
N THR A 288 18.81 -2.48 19.60
CA THR A 288 19.11 -3.12 20.90
C THR A 288 20.60 -3.15 21.24
N LYS A 289 21.48 -3.15 20.23
CA LYS A 289 22.95 -3.20 20.41
C LYS A 289 23.59 -1.83 20.68
N SER A 290 22.80 -0.78 20.68
CA SER A 290 23.25 0.58 20.43
C SER A 290 22.83 1.52 21.55
N GLY A 291 23.66 1.66 22.59
CA GLY A 291 23.56 2.74 23.59
C GLY A 291 22.22 2.88 24.35
N LYS A 292 22.14 3.88 25.25
CA LYS A 292 20.88 4.25 25.92
C LYS A 292 20.08 5.17 24.98
N PRO A 293 18.80 4.89 24.72
CA PRO A 293 17.99 5.70 23.83
C PRO A 293 17.79 7.12 24.37
N PHE A 294 17.83 8.11 23.47
CA PHE A 294 17.32 9.44 23.74
C PHE A 294 15.80 9.40 23.52
N LEU A 295 15.02 9.50 24.60
CA LEU A 295 13.56 9.59 24.53
C LEU A 295 13.15 11.01 24.14
N GLY A 296 12.72 11.22 22.90
CA GLY A 296 11.72 12.25 22.60
C GLY A 296 10.32 11.70 22.85
N ASP A 297 9.34 12.55 23.12
CA ASP A 297 7.97 12.14 23.49
C ASP A 297 7.23 11.28 22.44
N VAL A 298 7.75 11.19 21.20
CA VAL A 298 7.09 10.52 20.06
C VAL A 298 8.03 9.65 19.21
N VAL A 299 9.35 9.82 19.30
CA VAL A 299 10.34 9.10 18.50
C VAL A 299 11.54 8.78 19.39
N GLU A 300 11.93 7.51 19.40
CA GLU A 300 13.15 7.03 20.03
C GLU A 300 14.30 7.17 19.03
N LEU A 301 15.34 7.90 19.44
CA LEU A 301 16.57 8.07 18.67
C LEU A 301 17.70 7.34 19.39
N VAL A 302 18.40 6.50 18.64
CA VAL A 302 19.54 5.71 19.10
C VAL A 302 20.76 6.08 18.26
N GLN A 303 21.86 6.46 18.90
CA GLN A 303 23.15 6.65 18.23
C GLN A 303 24.00 5.39 18.45
N PRO A 304 24.16 4.54 17.43
CA PRO A 304 24.99 3.34 17.56
C PRO A 304 26.48 3.68 17.60
N PHE A 305 27.24 2.87 18.34
CA PHE A 305 28.70 2.96 18.42
C PHE A 305 29.30 1.90 17.49
N ASP A 306 30.23 2.28 16.61
CA ASP A 306 30.95 1.38 15.70
C ASP A 306 30.08 0.46 14.82
N GLN A 307 28.88 0.90 14.44
CA GLN A 307 28.00 0.12 13.58
C GLN A 307 28.11 0.59 12.13
N ARG A 308 28.53 -0.32 11.24
CA ARG A 308 28.60 -0.08 9.80
C ARG A 308 27.63 -0.97 9.06
N VAL A 309 26.92 -0.40 8.10
CA VAL A 309 25.99 -1.10 7.21
C VAL A 309 26.45 -0.96 5.78
N LEU A 310 26.16 -1.97 4.97
CA LEU A 310 26.31 -1.84 3.52
C LEU A 310 25.28 -0.80 3.04
N ALA A 311 25.77 0.33 2.55
CA ALA A 311 25.00 1.44 2.01
C ALA A 311 25.47 1.73 0.58
N PHE A 312 24.81 2.67 -0.09
CA PHE A 312 25.21 3.11 -1.41
C PHE A 312 25.65 4.58 -1.32
N ASP A 313 26.90 4.87 -1.66
CA ASP A 313 27.41 6.23 -1.69
C ASP A 313 26.86 6.94 -2.92
N LEU A 314 26.04 7.96 -2.69
CA LEU A 314 25.39 8.71 -3.77
C LEU A 314 26.36 9.65 -4.52
N GLU A 315 27.47 10.05 -3.89
CA GLU A 315 28.49 10.89 -4.53
C GLU A 315 29.48 10.04 -5.34
N ALA A 316 29.87 8.88 -4.81
CA ALA A 316 30.82 7.97 -5.46
C ALA A 316 30.14 6.96 -6.42
N GLY A 317 28.82 6.76 -6.31
CA GLY A 317 28.06 5.83 -7.15
C GLY A 317 28.44 4.36 -6.95
N GLN A 318 28.92 3.99 -5.76
CA GLN A 318 29.36 2.63 -5.43
C GLN A 318 28.81 2.17 -4.07
N PRO A 319 28.62 0.86 -3.86
CA PRO A 319 28.31 0.32 -2.54
C PRO A 319 29.48 0.60 -1.59
N ILE A 320 29.18 1.21 -0.45
CA ILE A 320 30.15 1.49 0.61
C ILE A 320 29.69 0.86 1.91
N LEU A 321 30.63 0.68 2.84
CA LEU A 321 30.28 0.42 4.23
C LEU A 321 30.16 1.78 4.94
N ALA A 322 28.93 2.24 5.16
CA ALA A 322 28.67 3.51 5.81
C ALA A 322 28.48 3.33 7.32
N ASP A 323 28.96 4.30 8.10
CA ASP A 323 28.66 4.36 9.53
C ASP A 323 27.19 4.73 9.73
N VAL A 324 26.50 3.98 10.58
CA VAL A 324 25.16 4.35 11.02
C VAL A 324 25.29 5.53 11.99
N LYS A 325 24.85 6.73 11.58
CA LYS A 325 24.94 7.93 12.42
C LYS A 325 23.80 8.03 13.44
N ALA A 326 22.64 7.47 13.10
CA ALA A 326 21.47 7.46 13.96
C ALA A 326 20.48 6.39 13.50
N LEU A 327 19.72 5.87 14.45
CA LEU A 327 18.60 4.96 14.28
C LEU A 327 17.38 5.60 14.93
N THR A 328 16.26 5.70 14.22
CA THR A 328 15.01 6.24 14.77
C THR A 328 13.90 5.20 14.73
N ARG A 329 13.11 5.08 15.80
CA ARG A 329 11.87 4.30 15.81
C ARG A 329 10.76 5.06 16.52
N ARG A 330 9.52 4.96 16.04
CA ARG A 330 8.35 5.50 16.73
C ARG A 330 7.66 4.36 17.50
N PRO A 331 7.77 4.29 18.83
CA PRO A 331 7.11 3.26 19.61
C PRO A 331 5.59 3.50 19.59
N TYR A 332 4.84 2.53 19.07
CA TYR A 332 3.38 2.54 19.15
C TYR A 332 2.93 1.73 20.38
N LYS A 333 2.24 2.39 21.32
CA LYS A 333 1.74 1.78 22.57
C LYS A 333 0.33 1.18 22.44
N GLY A 334 -0.28 1.23 21.25
CA GLY A 334 -1.61 0.68 21.02
C GLY A 334 -1.59 -0.79 20.64
N THR A 335 -2.79 -1.38 20.52
CA THR A 335 -2.95 -2.75 20.06
C THR A 335 -2.61 -2.83 18.57
N MET A 336 -1.66 -3.71 18.23
CA MET A 336 -1.42 -4.11 16.84
C MET A 336 -2.25 -5.34 16.55
N VAL A 337 -2.97 -5.34 15.43
CA VAL A 337 -3.72 -6.49 14.93
C VAL A 337 -2.93 -7.13 13.80
N LYS A 338 -2.78 -8.45 13.87
CA LYS A 338 -2.20 -9.25 12.79
C LYS A 338 -3.33 -9.93 12.02
N ILE A 339 -3.53 -9.50 10.78
CA ILE A 339 -4.50 -10.10 9.85
C ILE A 339 -3.73 -11.08 8.97
N ASN A 340 -3.99 -12.38 9.16
CA ASN A 340 -3.42 -13.42 8.31
C ASN A 340 -4.46 -13.82 7.28
N THR A 341 -4.14 -13.62 6.00
CA THR A 341 -5.04 -13.94 4.90
C THR A 341 -4.88 -15.40 4.48
N SER A 342 -5.92 -16.01 3.89
CA SER A 342 -5.81 -17.37 3.32
C SER A 342 -4.80 -17.45 2.18
N MET A 343 -4.51 -16.30 1.55
CA MET A 343 -3.49 -16.11 0.52
C MET A 343 -2.04 -16.15 1.05
N GLY A 344 -1.83 -16.22 2.36
CA GLY A 344 -0.50 -16.21 2.96
C GLY A 344 0.10 -14.82 3.19
N ARG A 345 -0.67 -13.75 2.94
CA ARG A 345 -0.28 -12.39 3.34
C ARG A 345 -0.53 -12.20 4.83
N ASN A 346 0.45 -11.59 5.49
CA ASN A 346 0.34 -11.13 6.86
C ASN A 346 0.35 -9.59 6.84
N LEU A 347 -0.66 -8.98 7.45
CA LEU A 347 -0.74 -7.54 7.63
C LEU A 347 -0.71 -7.26 9.13
N ARG A 348 0.29 -6.52 9.58
CA ARG A 348 0.35 -6.03 10.97
C ARG A 348 0.04 -4.55 10.99
N VAL A 349 -1.13 -4.20 11.47
CA VAL A 349 -1.66 -2.83 11.45
C VAL A 349 -2.11 -2.41 12.84
N THR A 350 -2.33 -1.12 13.06
CA THR A 350 -2.95 -0.64 14.30
C THR A 350 -4.40 -1.13 14.38
N ALA A 351 -4.93 -1.33 15.60
CA ALA A 351 -6.27 -1.86 15.80
C ALA A 351 -7.39 -1.03 15.14
N ASP A 352 -7.15 0.28 15.03
CA ASP A 352 -8.03 1.27 14.41
C ASP A 352 -7.79 1.45 12.90
N HIS A 353 -6.81 0.76 12.32
CA HIS A 353 -6.51 0.90 10.90
C HIS A 353 -7.73 0.55 10.04
N PRO A 354 -8.18 1.43 9.13
CA PRO A 354 -9.35 1.18 8.32
C PRO A 354 -9.06 0.09 7.29
N VAL A 355 -9.87 -0.95 7.29
CA VAL A 355 -9.78 -2.08 6.37
C VAL A 355 -11.01 -2.11 5.48
N ILE A 356 -10.80 -2.14 4.17
CA ILE A 356 -11.86 -2.25 3.17
C ILE A 356 -12.18 -3.73 2.94
N LEU A 357 -13.40 -4.11 3.25
CA LEU A 357 -13.94 -5.45 3.04
C LEU A 357 -15.00 -5.45 1.94
N HIS A 358 -15.09 -6.57 1.23
CA HIS A 358 -16.18 -6.81 0.27
C HIS A 358 -17.18 -7.80 0.87
N LYS A 359 -18.42 -7.35 1.09
CA LYS A 359 -19.55 -8.19 1.57
C LYS A 359 -20.79 -7.91 0.74
N HIS A 360 -21.48 -8.95 0.27
CA HIS A 360 -22.78 -8.85 -0.40
C HIS A 360 -22.85 -7.79 -1.54
N GLN A 361 -21.83 -7.72 -2.39
CA GLN A 361 -21.71 -6.73 -3.48
C GLN A 361 -21.59 -5.26 -3.02
N GLN A 362 -21.23 -5.02 -1.77
CA GLN A 362 -20.97 -3.70 -1.22
C GLN A 362 -19.62 -3.64 -0.52
N PHE A 363 -19.04 -2.44 -0.49
CA PHE A 363 -17.82 -2.15 0.27
C PHE A 363 -18.18 -1.72 1.69
N THR A 364 -17.46 -2.24 2.67
CA THR A 364 -17.58 -1.83 4.07
C THR A 364 -16.20 -1.52 4.61
N ILE A 365 -16.07 -0.41 5.34
CA ILE A 365 -14.83 -0.03 6.01
C ILE A 365 -15.00 -0.34 7.49
N LEU A 366 -14.12 -1.19 8.03
CA LEU A 366 -14.09 -1.53 9.45
C LEU A 366 -12.69 -1.31 10.03
N PRO A 367 -12.57 -1.00 11.33
CA PRO A 367 -11.29 -1.07 12.03
C PRO A 367 -10.68 -2.48 11.90
N ALA A 368 -9.36 -2.59 11.79
CA ALA A 368 -8.66 -3.86 11.69
C ALA A 368 -9.01 -4.84 12.81
N ALA A 369 -9.25 -4.34 14.02
CA ALA A 369 -9.66 -5.16 15.18
C ALA A 369 -11.05 -5.81 15.02
N ALA A 370 -11.88 -5.33 14.08
CA ALA A 370 -13.20 -5.87 13.80
C ALA A 370 -13.23 -6.85 12.62
N VAL A 371 -12.10 -7.10 11.96
CA VAL A 371 -11.98 -8.07 10.86
C VAL A 371 -12.02 -9.48 11.44
N VAL A 372 -12.86 -10.35 10.87
CA VAL A 372 -13.03 -11.74 11.32
C VAL A 372 -12.64 -12.76 10.22
N PRO A 373 -12.25 -13.99 10.58
CA PRO A 373 -11.99 -15.04 9.60
C PRO A 373 -13.19 -15.26 8.67
N GLY A 374 -12.92 -15.32 7.36
CA GLY A 374 -13.94 -15.41 6.31
C GLY A 374 -14.25 -14.07 5.62
N ASP A 375 -13.81 -12.94 6.18
CA ASP A 375 -13.92 -11.65 5.52
C ASP A 375 -12.99 -11.54 4.30
N HIS A 376 -13.48 -10.97 3.21
CA HIS A 376 -12.72 -10.77 1.99
C HIS A 376 -12.08 -9.37 1.97
N LEU A 377 -10.77 -9.35 2.16
CA LEU A 377 -9.95 -8.13 2.12
C LEU A 377 -9.73 -7.69 0.67
N MET A 378 -10.00 -6.42 0.39
CA MET A 378 -9.72 -5.85 -0.93
C MET A 378 -8.26 -5.37 -0.99
N ALA A 379 -7.52 -5.84 -1.99
CA ALA A 379 -6.22 -5.31 -2.34
C ALA A 379 -6.37 -4.35 -3.52
N LEU A 380 -5.81 -3.15 -3.40
CA LEU A 380 -5.77 -2.18 -4.48
C LEU A 380 -4.79 -2.68 -5.56
N CYS A 381 -5.27 -3.13 -6.72
CA CYS A 381 -4.41 -3.59 -7.81
C CYS A 381 -3.76 -2.43 -8.58
N ALA A 382 -4.36 -1.25 -8.53
CA ALA A 382 -3.84 -0.01 -9.08
C ALA A 382 -4.44 1.17 -8.28
N LEU A 383 -3.71 2.29 -8.21
CA LEU A 383 -4.28 3.53 -7.66
C LEU A 383 -5.45 3.97 -8.56
N PRO A 384 -6.63 4.32 -8.00
CA PRO A 384 -7.70 4.89 -8.79
C PRO A 384 -7.20 6.14 -9.50
N THR A 385 -7.54 6.28 -10.77
CA THR A 385 -7.28 7.50 -11.53
C THR A 385 -8.17 8.60 -10.95
N VAL A 386 -7.60 9.46 -10.11
CA VAL A 386 -8.32 10.60 -9.56
C VAL A 386 -8.29 11.70 -10.62
N GLU A 387 -9.46 12.13 -11.11
CA GLU A 387 -9.56 13.37 -11.89
C GLU A 387 -9.07 14.53 -11.00
N GLN A 388 -8.03 15.22 -11.45
CA GLN A 388 -7.51 16.37 -10.71
C GLN A 388 -8.57 17.47 -10.71
N THR A 389 -9.24 17.65 -9.58
CA THR A 389 -10.16 18.77 -9.37
C THR A 389 -9.32 20.04 -9.29
N THR A 390 -9.47 20.94 -10.27
CA THR A 390 -8.73 22.22 -10.33
C THR A 390 -9.33 23.30 -9.43
N SER A 391 -10.59 23.12 -8.98
CA SER A 391 -11.31 24.10 -8.16
C SER A 391 -12.48 23.51 -7.39
N LEU A 392 -12.76 24.04 -6.21
CA LEU A 392 -13.95 23.76 -5.40
C LEU A 392 -15.06 24.76 -5.73
N ASN A 393 -16.20 24.27 -6.21
CA ASN A 393 -17.41 25.09 -6.40
C ASN A 393 -18.29 25.04 -5.15
N LEU A 394 -18.24 26.08 -4.31
CA LEU A 394 -18.99 26.17 -3.07
C LEU A 394 -20.52 26.16 -3.27
N ILE A 395 -21.02 26.59 -4.43
CA ILE A 395 -22.46 26.52 -4.73
C ILE A 395 -22.90 25.06 -4.86
N ASP A 396 -22.08 24.23 -5.51
CA ASP A 396 -22.33 22.80 -5.64
C ASP A 396 -22.12 22.07 -4.32
N LEU A 397 -21.10 22.44 -3.54
CA LEU A 397 -20.87 21.82 -2.23
C LEU A 397 -22.01 22.12 -1.25
N LEU A 398 -22.57 23.34 -1.27
CA LEU A 398 -23.69 23.71 -0.40
C LEU A 398 -25.03 23.10 -0.84
N ARG A 399 -25.07 22.37 -1.97
CA ARG A 399 -26.26 21.70 -2.46
C ARG A 399 -26.82 20.76 -1.38
N ASP A 400 -28.12 20.90 -1.13
CA ASP A 400 -28.89 20.04 -0.22
C ASP A 400 -28.43 20.08 1.25
N THR A 401 -27.69 21.13 1.63
CA THR A 401 -27.32 21.40 3.02
C THR A 401 -28.33 22.36 3.68
N ASP A 402 -28.61 22.16 4.96
CA ASP A 402 -29.45 23.10 5.75
C ASP A 402 -28.85 24.52 5.77
N ARG A 403 -27.52 24.64 5.59
CA ARG A 403 -26.80 25.92 5.55
C ARG A 403 -27.11 26.74 4.29
N ALA A 404 -27.55 26.12 3.19
CA ALA A 404 -27.89 26.83 1.95
C ALA A 404 -29.03 27.85 2.13
N ALA A 405 -29.93 27.64 3.10
CA ALA A 405 -31.07 28.51 3.37
C ALA A 405 -30.65 29.92 3.84
N ASP A 406 -29.48 30.05 4.47
CA ASP A 406 -28.97 31.31 5.04
C ASP A 406 -27.95 32.02 4.12
N VAL A 407 -27.67 31.46 2.93
CA VAL A 407 -26.67 31.96 1.98
C VAL A 407 -27.32 32.77 0.87
N TYR A 408 -26.70 33.90 0.57
CA TYR A 408 -27.01 34.78 -0.55
C TYR A 408 -25.86 34.76 -1.54
N VAL A 409 -26.22 34.95 -2.80
CA VAL A 409 -25.33 35.02 -3.95
C VAL A 409 -25.37 36.44 -4.48
N LYS A 410 -24.21 36.95 -4.86
CA LYS A 410 -24.04 38.25 -5.50
C LYS A 410 -22.98 38.14 -6.61
N PRO A 411 -23.26 38.62 -7.83
CA PRO A 411 -22.24 38.68 -8.87
C PRO A 411 -21.27 39.83 -8.59
N ILE A 412 -20.06 39.69 -9.13
CA ILE A 412 -19.01 40.72 -9.03
C ILE A 412 -19.39 41.97 -9.86
N ASP A 413 -20.12 41.77 -10.95
CA ASP A 413 -20.73 42.81 -11.80
C ASP A 413 -22.21 43.06 -11.43
N ASN A 414 -22.94 43.87 -12.19
CA ASN A 414 -24.35 44.21 -11.93
C ASN A 414 -25.38 43.27 -12.60
N THR A 415 -24.96 42.06 -12.99
CA THR A 415 -25.77 41.16 -13.83
C THR A 415 -27.17 40.89 -13.27
N PHE A 416 -27.34 40.69 -11.96
CA PHE A 416 -28.67 40.39 -11.40
C PHE A 416 -29.62 41.59 -11.50
N SER A 417 -29.11 42.81 -11.25
CA SER A 417 -29.89 44.04 -11.39
C SER A 417 -30.25 44.31 -12.85
N GLU A 418 -29.32 44.13 -13.78
CA GLU A 418 -29.51 44.42 -15.21
C GLU A 418 -30.46 43.42 -15.89
N GLN A 419 -30.40 42.14 -15.51
CA GLN A 419 -31.24 41.09 -16.08
C GLN A 419 -32.56 40.88 -15.31
N TYR A 420 -32.81 41.64 -14.24
CA TYR A 420 -33.97 41.44 -13.36
C TYR A 420 -35.31 41.34 -14.11
N GLU A 421 -35.55 42.24 -15.07
CA GLU A 421 -36.80 42.27 -15.85
C GLU A 421 -37.00 41.01 -16.72
N GLN A 422 -35.93 40.26 -17.03
CA GLN A 422 -35.97 39.05 -17.87
C GLN A 422 -36.55 37.83 -17.12
N PHE A 423 -36.35 37.76 -15.81
CA PHE A 423 -36.76 36.62 -14.99
C PHE A 423 -37.73 36.98 -13.86
N ALA A 424 -38.03 38.27 -13.62
CA ALA A 424 -38.89 38.74 -12.53
C ALA A 424 -40.26 38.03 -12.49
N ALA A 425 -40.87 37.79 -13.65
CA ALA A 425 -42.17 37.12 -13.76
C ALA A 425 -42.12 35.62 -13.41
N ALA A 426 -40.95 34.99 -13.46
CA ALA A 426 -40.77 33.58 -13.17
C ALA A 426 -40.43 33.30 -11.70
N ILE A 427 -40.25 34.33 -10.86
CA ILE A 427 -39.87 34.14 -9.47
C ILE A 427 -41.10 33.76 -8.62
N PRO A 428 -41.08 32.61 -7.91
CA PRO A 428 -42.15 32.24 -6.99
C PRO A 428 -42.25 33.23 -5.81
N GLN A 429 -43.48 33.61 -5.43
CA GLN A 429 -43.69 34.58 -4.35
C GLN A 429 -43.12 34.13 -3.00
N ASP A 430 -43.07 32.83 -2.73
CA ASP A 430 -42.51 32.24 -1.50
C ASP A 430 -40.97 32.32 -1.45
N MET A 431 -40.30 32.43 -2.61
CA MET A 431 -38.86 32.61 -2.72
C MET A 431 -38.43 34.09 -2.75
N LEU A 432 -39.38 35.00 -3.00
CA LEU A 432 -39.15 36.43 -3.15
C LEU A 432 -39.30 37.18 -1.81
N ARG A 433 -38.45 36.86 -0.83
CA ARG A 433 -38.55 37.44 0.52
C ARG A 433 -38.40 38.98 0.54
N TYR A 434 -37.55 39.53 -0.34
CA TYR A 434 -37.27 40.96 -0.44
C TYR A 434 -37.07 41.34 -1.93
N PRO A 435 -38.12 41.71 -2.67
CA PRO A 435 -38.05 41.97 -4.12
C PRO A 435 -37.01 43.03 -4.51
N TYR A 436 -36.79 44.01 -3.63
CA TYR A 436 -35.83 45.09 -3.82
C TYR A 436 -34.36 44.63 -3.73
N ASP A 437 -34.06 43.47 -3.13
CA ASP A 437 -32.68 42.98 -2.96
C ASP A 437 -32.02 42.68 -4.31
N ILE A 438 -32.79 42.17 -5.28
CA ILE A 438 -32.25 41.84 -6.60
C ILE A 438 -32.02 43.11 -7.40
N LYS A 439 -33.06 43.95 -7.53
CA LYS A 439 -33.01 45.16 -8.37
C LYS A 439 -32.05 46.23 -7.82
N TYR A 440 -32.07 46.50 -6.51
CA TYR A 440 -31.31 47.61 -5.91
C TYR A 440 -30.02 47.19 -5.20
N HIS A 441 -29.89 45.92 -4.81
CA HIS A 441 -28.71 45.44 -4.08
C HIS A 441 -27.93 44.35 -4.82
N ASN A 442 -28.39 43.98 -6.03
CA ASN A 442 -27.72 43.04 -6.93
C ASN A 442 -27.40 41.72 -6.23
N ARG A 443 -28.37 41.17 -5.48
CA ARG A 443 -28.18 39.95 -4.68
C ARG A 443 -29.48 39.16 -4.56
N MET A 444 -29.38 37.85 -4.37
CA MET A 444 -30.52 36.97 -4.11
C MET A 444 -30.12 35.80 -3.20
N SER A 445 -31.08 35.03 -2.70
CA SER A 445 -30.77 33.81 -1.96
C SER A 445 -30.15 32.75 -2.89
N LEU A 446 -29.28 31.90 -2.35
CA LEU A 446 -28.67 30.78 -3.09
C LEU A 446 -29.74 29.84 -3.67
N ARG A 447 -30.82 29.62 -2.91
CA ARG A 447 -31.98 28.85 -3.36
C ARG A 447 -32.64 29.45 -4.59
N LEU A 448 -32.87 30.78 -4.61
CA LEU A 448 -33.48 31.45 -5.75
C LEU A 448 -32.54 31.47 -6.96
N PHE A 449 -31.24 31.71 -6.76
CA PHE A 449 -30.25 31.65 -7.83
C PHE A 449 -30.27 30.28 -8.53
N ARG A 450 -30.21 29.19 -7.75
CA ARG A 450 -30.27 27.82 -8.28
C ARG A 450 -31.54 27.55 -9.07
N TYR A 451 -32.70 27.95 -8.54
CA TYR A 451 -33.98 27.80 -9.23
C TYR A 451 -33.98 28.49 -10.60
N LEU A 452 -33.48 29.73 -10.68
CA LEU A 452 -33.41 30.48 -11.94
C LEU A 452 -32.39 29.88 -12.92
N SER A 453 -31.26 29.38 -12.43
CA SER A 453 -30.25 28.71 -13.26
C SER A 453 -30.72 27.35 -13.78
N GLU A 454 -31.46 26.57 -12.99
CA GLU A 454 -32.07 25.30 -13.41
C GLU A 454 -33.12 25.52 -14.51
N LEU A 455 -33.86 26.63 -14.45
CA LEU A 455 -34.79 27.06 -15.50
C LEU A 455 -34.12 27.74 -16.70
N ARG A 456 -32.79 27.92 -16.68
CA ARG A 456 -32.01 28.63 -17.71
C ARG A 456 -32.46 30.08 -17.96
N LEU A 457 -33.02 30.71 -16.93
CA LEU A 457 -33.44 32.12 -16.96
C LEU A 457 -32.34 33.08 -16.48
N LEU A 458 -31.32 32.54 -15.81
CA LEU A 458 -30.16 33.28 -15.33
C LEU A 458 -28.91 32.39 -15.40
N ASP A 459 -27.97 32.76 -16.25
CA ASP A 459 -26.73 32.02 -16.46
C ASP A 459 -25.52 32.91 -16.13
N VAL A 460 -25.02 32.77 -14.89
CA VAL A 460 -23.84 33.47 -14.42
C VAL A 460 -22.81 32.43 -13.98
N PRO A 461 -21.61 32.40 -14.59
CA PRO A 461 -20.55 31.47 -14.21
C PRO A 461 -20.19 31.60 -12.73
N ALA A 462 -19.94 30.46 -12.06
CA ALA A 462 -19.67 30.43 -10.63
C ALA A 462 -18.44 31.26 -10.24
N GLU A 463 -17.46 31.41 -11.12
CA GLU A 463 -16.25 32.22 -10.94
C GLU A 463 -16.56 33.72 -10.78
N LYS A 464 -17.72 34.17 -11.29
CA LYS A 464 -18.19 35.55 -11.19
C LYS A 464 -19.09 35.78 -9.97
N LEU A 465 -19.32 34.76 -9.16
CA LEU A 465 -20.24 34.81 -8.03
C LEU A 465 -19.50 34.87 -6.71
N GLN A 466 -20.08 35.59 -5.77
CA GLN A 466 -19.65 35.64 -4.39
C GLN A 466 -20.78 35.24 -3.46
N LEU A 467 -20.45 34.47 -2.44
CA LEU A 467 -21.36 33.96 -1.44
C LEU A 467 -21.22 34.76 -0.15
N TYR A 468 -22.34 35.01 0.52
CA TYR A 468 -22.33 35.59 1.86
C TYR A 468 -23.66 35.30 2.57
N THR A 469 -23.69 35.34 3.90
CA THR A 469 -24.94 35.12 4.66
C THR A 469 -25.68 36.42 5.01
N ALA A 470 -27.00 36.37 5.21
CA ALA A 470 -27.82 37.59 5.36
C ALA A 470 -27.56 38.44 6.63
N LYS A 471 -26.86 37.93 7.64
CA LYS A 471 -26.74 38.60 8.96
C LYS A 471 -25.55 39.58 9.03
N GLY A 472 -25.82 40.88 8.85
CA GLY A 472 -24.91 42.02 9.11
C GLY A 472 -23.92 42.36 7.98
N ALA A 473 -23.06 43.37 8.19
CA ALA A 473 -22.04 43.83 7.21
C ALA A 473 -21.14 42.66 6.77
N ALA A 474 -21.45 42.08 5.62
CA ALA A 474 -21.01 40.75 5.23
C ALA A 474 -19.65 40.77 4.52
N THR A 475 -18.71 39.94 4.97
CA THR A 475 -17.59 39.51 4.14
C THR A 475 -18.14 38.55 3.09
N MET A 476 -17.71 38.73 1.84
CA MET A 476 -18.08 37.91 0.70
C MET A 476 -16.93 36.96 0.39
N ILE A 477 -17.23 35.71 0.05
CA ILE A 477 -16.26 34.72 -0.41
C ILE A 477 -16.55 34.41 -1.87
N ASN A 478 -15.53 34.21 -2.70
CA ASN A 478 -15.74 33.74 -4.06
C ASN A 478 -16.40 32.36 -4.05
N ALA A 479 -17.37 32.12 -4.94
CA ALA A 479 -18.07 30.85 -5.02
C ALA A 479 -17.16 29.72 -5.54
N VAL A 480 -16.10 30.05 -6.27
CA VAL A 480 -15.08 29.10 -6.73
C VAL A 480 -13.76 29.37 -6.01
N ILE A 481 -13.22 28.33 -5.36
CA ILE A 481 -11.89 28.36 -4.73
C ILE A 481 -10.95 27.48 -5.55
N PRO A 482 -9.82 27.98 -6.06
CA PRO A 482 -8.87 27.13 -6.79
C PRO A 482 -8.25 26.07 -5.86
N VAL A 483 -8.12 24.85 -6.35
CA VAL A 483 -7.34 23.79 -5.69
C VAL A 483 -5.89 23.99 -6.10
N ASP A 484 -5.23 24.95 -5.46
CA ASP A 484 -3.84 25.31 -5.72
C ASP A 484 -2.98 25.14 -4.45
N ALA A 485 -1.68 25.43 -4.57
CA ALA A 485 -0.75 25.34 -3.46
C ALA A 485 -1.14 26.22 -2.27
N ASP A 486 -1.90 27.31 -2.47
CA ASP A 486 -2.38 28.16 -1.39
C ASP A 486 -3.49 27.45 -0.58
N LEU A 487 -4.40 26.74 -1.24
CA LEU A 487 -5.42 25.94 -0.54
C LEU A 487 -4.79 24.81 0.28
N LEU A 488 -3.85 24.08 -0.32
CA LEU A 488 -3.19 22.98 0.35
C LEU A 488 -2.38 23.48 1.56
N ARG A 489 -1.66 24.61 1.42
CA ARG A 489 -0.97 25.25 2.55
C ARG A 489 -1.93 25.72 3.63
N LEU A 490 -3.04 26.36 3.27
CA LEU A 490 -4.05 26.79 4.25
C LEU A 490 -4.64 25.61 5.02
N CYS A 491 -4.88 24.48 4.35
CA CYS A 491 -5.31 23.24 5.00
C CYS A 491 -4.22 22.70 5.93
N GLY A 492 -2.95 22.71 5.50
CA GLY A 492 -1.81 22.33 6.33
C GLY A 492 -1.67 23.20 7.58
N TYR A 493 -1.77 24.53 7.44
CA TYR A 493 -1.77 25.45 8.57
C TYR A 493 -2.96 25.24 9.50
N TYR A 494 -4.14 24.92 8.95
CA TYR A 494 -5.30 24.61 9.77
C TYR A 494 -5.14 23.29 10.54
N LEU A 495 -4.56 22.26 9.91
CA LEU A 495 -4.28 20.98 10.55
C LEU A 495 -3.23 21.08 11.67
N ALA A 496 -2.23 21.95 11.49
CA ALA A 496 -1.18 22.18 12.47
C ALA A 496 -1.62 23.10 13.61
N GLU A 497 -2.18 24.26 13.27
CA GLU A 497 -2.37 25.39 14.21
C GLU A 497 -3.80 25.97 14.18
N GLY A 498 -4.70 25.33 13.44
CA GLY A 498 -6.07 25.78 13.25
C GLY A 498 -7.03 25.28 14.32
N TYR A 499 -8.08 26.08 14.56
CA TYR A 499 -9.18 25.68 15.44
C TYR A 499 -10.47 26.41 15.06
N ILE A 500 -11.62 25.87 15.50
CA ILE A 500 -12.91 26.55 15.42
C ILE A 500 -13.36 26.92 16.84
N ALA A 501 -13.40 28.21 17.13
CA ALA A 501 -13.99 28.73 18.36
C ALA A 501 -15.50 28.97 18.19
N GLN A 502 -16.27 28.69 19.24
CA GLN A 502 -17.69 29.04 19.31
C GLN A 502 -17.90 30.24 20.25
N ASP A 503 -18.20 31.40 19.68
CA ASP A 503 -18.54 32.60 20.45
C ASP A 503 -20.06 32.70 20.65
N PRO A 504 -20.56 32.99 21.87
CA PRO A 504 -21.94 33.37 22.06
C PRO A 504 -22.22 34.72 21.37
N GLY A 505 -23.17 34.69 20.44
CA GLY A 505 -23.71 35.84 19.72
C GLY A 505 -24.91 36.49 20.43
N ARG A 506 -25.45 37.55 19.83
CA ARG A 506 -26.70 38.18 20.32
C ARG A 506 -27.89 37.24 20.11
N ALA A 507 -28.86 37.29 21.01
CA ALA A 507 -30.11 36.51 20.97
C ALA A 507 -29.90 34.97 20.89
N GLY A 508 -28.92 34.43 21.62
CA GLY A 508 -28.70 32.97 21.71
C GLY A 508 -28.09 32.33 20.47
N SER A 509 -27.67 33.11 19.47
CA SER A 509 -26.97 32.57 18.29
C SER A 509 -25.54 32.18 18.65
N VAL A 510 -25.04 31.03 18.16
CA VAL A 510 -23.62 30.65 18.27
C VAL A 510 -22.89 31.08 17.01
N ARG A 511 -21.69 31.66 17.15
CA ARG A 511 -20.83 32.05 16.03
C ARG A 511 -19.58 31.17 16.00
N GLU A 512 -19.43 30.40 14.95
CA GLU A 512 -18.20 29.65 14.67
C GLU A 512 -17.13 30.60 14.14
N ARG A 513 -15.89 30.49 14.65
CA ARG A 513 -14.74 31.22 14.14
C ARG A 513 -13.55 30.33 13.85
N VAL A 514 -13.07 30.34 12.61
CA VAL A 514 -11.78 29.76 12.25
C VAL A 514 -10.68 30.68 12.76
N GLY A 515 -9.82 30.14 13.63
CA GLY A 515 -8.61 30.78 14.12
C GLY A 515 -7.38 29.96 13.77
N PHE A 516 -6.25 30.64 13.64
CA PHE A 516 -4.93 30.06 13.54
C PHE A 516 -4.08 30.63 14.68
N CYS A 517 -3.40 29.77 15.44
CA CYS A 517 -2.58 30.18 16.57
C CYS A 517 -1.11 29.95 16.27
N PHE A 518 -0.32 31.02 16.12
CA PHE A 518 1.12 30.92 15.85
C PHE A 518 1.92 31.45 17.03
N HIS A 519 3.14 30.96 17.20
CA HIS A 519 4.12 31.61 18.07
C HIS A 519 4.57 32.94 17.44
N GLU A 520 4.88 33.96 18.24
CA GLU A 520 5.21 35.29 17.71
C GLU A 520 6.45 35.33 16.80
N GLN A 521 7.34 34.35 16.93
CA GLN A 521 8.56 34.20 16.12
C GLN A 521 8.29 33.58 14.74
N GLU A 522 7.09 33.06 14.49
CA GLU A 522 6.68 32.42 13.23
C GLU A 522 6.10 33.44 12.24
N ALA A 523 6.79 34.58 12.10
CA ALA A 523 6.30 35.72 11.31
C ALA A 523 6.04 35.38 9.84
N GLU A 524 6.77 34.42 9.27
CA GLU A 524 6.61 33.94 7.90
C GLU A 524 5.26 33.24 7.70
N TYR A 525 4.88 32.31 8.59
CA TYR A 525 3.61 31.58 8.51
C TYR A 525 2.42 32.50 8.75
N ILE A 526 2.54 33.42 9.70
CA ILE A 526 1.53 34.45 9.95
C ILE A 526 1.31 35.29 8.69
N ALA A 527 2.39 35.77 8.05
CA ALA A 527 2.29 36.57 6.85
C ALA A 527 1.69 35.78 5.67
N ASP A 528 2.02 34.51 5.53
CA ASP A 528 1.52 33.66 4.44
C ASP A 528 0.03 33.33 4.61
N VAL A 529 -0.41 32.94 5.81
CA VAL A 529 -1.85 32.75 6.09
C VAL A 529 -2.64 34.01 5.80
N GLN A 530 -2.14 35.17 6.23
CA GLN A 530 -2.78 36.46 5.95
C GLN A 530 -2.85 36.76 4.45
N ARG A 531 -1.78 36.49 3.70
CA ARG A 531 -1.74 36.65 2.25
C ARG A 531 -2.78 35.77 1.57
N ILE A 532 -2.86 34.49 1.94
CA ILE A 532 -3.83 33.52 1.40
C ILE A 532 -5.26 33.99 1.70
N LEU A 533 -5.53 34.38 2.96
CA LEU A 533 -6.84 34.88 3.37
C LEU A 533 -7.24 36.14 2.58
N ARG A 534 -6.33 37.12 2.38
CA ARG A 534 -6.61 38.31 1.55
C ARG A 534 -6.89 37.95 0.10
N ARG A 535 -6.08 37.05 -0.48
CA ARG A 535 -6.22 36.60 -1.88
C ARG A 535 -7.62 36.04 -2.14
N TRP A 536 -8.20 35.36 -1.15
CA TRP A 536 -9.54 34.76 -1.26
C TRP A 536 -10.67 35.66 -0.75
N GLY A 537 -10.37 36.92 -0.42
CA GLY A 537 -11.36 37.91 0.00
C GLY A 537 -11.78 37.81 1.47
N PHE A 538 -11.10 37.00 2.28
CA PHE A 538 -11.38 36.93 3.72
C PHE A 538 -10.83 38.14 4.46
N LYS A 539 -11.65 38.65 5.38
CA LYS A 539 -11.21 39.60 6.40
C LYS A 539 -10.74 38.80 7.62
N PHE A 540 -9.78 39.33 8.37
CA PHE A 540 -9.28 38.72 9.61
C PHE A 540 -8.93 39.78 10.67
N ILE A 541 -8.83 39.34 11.91
CA ILE A 541 -8.41 40.14 13.06
C ILE A 541 -7.21 39.43 13.69
N GLU A 542 -6.20 40.21 14.05
CA GLU A 542 -5.06 39.74 14.83
C GLU A 542 -5.31 39.98 16.33
N ARG A 543 -5.00 38.98 17.15
CA ARG A 543 -4.94 39.12 18.62
C ARG A 543 -3.57 38.67 19.10
N ARG A 544 -2.82 39.58 19.71
CA ARG A 544 -1.54 39.26 20.35
C ARG A 544 -1.76 38.93 21.83
N SER A 545 -1.20 37.82 22.28
CA SER A 545 -0.96 37.50 23.69
C SER A 545 0.53 37.56 23.99
N THR A 546 0.96 37.26 25.22
CA THR A 546 2.35 37.42 25.67
C THR A 546 3.36 36.68 24.79
N ASN A 547 3.01 35.49 24.25
CA ASN A 547 3.91 34.67 23.43
C ASN A 547 3.26 34.12 22.14
N ALA A 548 2.02 34.49 21.83
CA ALA A 548 1.30 33.95 20.68
C ALA A 548 0.54 35.03 19.90
N LEU A 549 0.49 34.87 18.58
CA LEU A 549 -0.31 35.70 17.70
C LEU A 549 -1.40 34.83 17.07
N VAL A 550 -2.64 35.18 17.36
CA VAL A 550 -3.81 34.50 16.85
C VAL A 550 -4.40 35.30 15.68
N VAL A 551 -4.48 34.67 14.51
CA VAL A 551 -5.17 35.20 13.33
C VAL A 551 -6.57 34.60 13.29
N HIS A 552 -7.58 35.41 13.64
CA HIS A 552 -8.98 35.01 13.52
C HIS A 552 -9.55 35.47 12.19
N VAL A 553 -10.07 34.55 11.38
CA VAL A 553 -10.87 34.92 10.21
C VAL A 553 -12.11 35.68 10.70
N GLN A 554 -12.23 36.95 10.33
CA GLN A 554 -13.25 37.86 10.85
C GLN A 554 -14.61 37.48 10.27
N LYS A 555 -15.58 37.28 11.17
CA LYS A 555 -16.94 36.82 10.82
C LYS A 555 -16.84 35.58 9.93
N THR A 556 -16.19 34.54 10.43
CA THR A 556 -16.14 33.25 9.75
C THR A 556 -17.58 32.79 9.55
N LYS A 557 -18.08 32.99 8.34
CA LYS A 557 -19.44 32.60 8.03
C LYS A 557 -19.46 31.08 7.89
N PRO A 558 -20.62 30.46 8.15
CA PRO A 558 -20.80 29.01 8.20
C PRO A 558 -20.11 28.24 7.06
N CYS A 559 -19.98 28.82 5.86
CA CYS A 559 -19.44 28.16 4.67
C CYS A 559 -17.94 27.78 4.75
N LEU A 560 -17.05 28.64 5.26
CA LEU A 560 -15.61 28.29 5.33
C LEU A 560 -15.35 27.25 6.43
N ALA A 561 -15.90 27.49 7.62
CA ALA A 561 -15.79 26.55 8.74
C ALA A 561 -16.40 25.18 8.36
N TRP A 562 -17.57 25.19 7.71
CA TRP A 562 -18.21 23.97 7.20
C TRP A 562 -17.40 23.27 6.11
N SER A 563 -16.79 24.00 5.17
CA SER A 563 -15.96 23.39 4.13
C SER A 563 -14.73 22.70 4.74
N LEU A 564 -14.09 23.35 5.71
CA LEU A 564 -12.95 22.78 6.46
C LEU A 564 -13.36 21.54 7.28
N MET A 565 -14.51 21.58 7.94
CA MET A 565 -15.02 20.48 8.78
C MET A 565 -15.54 19.29 7.96
N CYS A 566 -16.40 19.56 6.97
CA CYS A 566 -17.25 18.53 6.37
C CYS A 566 -16.77 18.03 5.02
N HIS A 567 -15.88 18.75 4.33
CA HIS A 567 -15.48 18.40 2.96
C HIS A 567 -13.98 18.23 2.82
N LEU A 568 -13.20 19.07 3.49
CA LEU A 568 -11.75 18.93 3.54
C LEU A 568 -11.29 18.01 4.69
N SER A 569 -12.22 17.57 5.54
CA SER A 569 -11.96 16.68 6.70
C SER A 569 -10.79 17.15 7.57
N CYS A 570 -10.57 18.47 7.64
CA CYS A 570 -9.42 19.05 8.32
C CYS A 570 -9.65 19.25 9.83
N ALA A 571 -10.84 18.93 10.34
CA ALA A 571 -11.17 19.06 11.76
C ALA A 571 -11.12 17.69 12.45
N TRP A 572 -10.32 17.58 13.50
CA TRP A 572 -10.43 16.48 14.46
C TRP A 572 -11.71 16.70 15.29
N ASN A 573 -12.57 15.68 15.36
CA ASN A 573 -13.68 15.64 16.32
C ASN A 573 -13.17 15.46 17.74
#